data_AF-A0AAW2S1S2-F1
#
_entry.id   AF-A0AAW2S1S2-F1
#
_cell.length_a   1.000
_cell.length_b   1.000
_cell.length_c   1.000
_cell.angle_alpha   90.00
_cell.angle_beta   90.00
_cell.angle_gamma   90.00
#
_symmetry.space_group_name_H-M   'P 1'
#
loop_
_entity.id
_entity.type
_entity.pdbx_description
1 polymer ?
#
loop_
_entity_poly.entity_id
_entity_poly.type
_entity_poly.pdbx_seq_one_letter_code
_entity_poly.pdbx_strand_id
1 'polypeptide(L)'
;MTDKEARIPIYKSWVIPPVFSDDEDDMFQEEKNHVMEVFEVEEHDWRQPLVDYLKYGKLPNDPRWRTNTRRWATRFIYYKGTLYRRSFEGIFLRCLSDDEKVQAMEEAHSGICGAHQLGLKLHFRIKRMSYYWPTMVKDCIDYAKRCQACQFHANSIHQPPEPLHPTVASWTFNTWGLDIVGL
;
A
#
# COMPACT_ATOMS: atom_id res chain seq x y z
N MET A 1 38.94 -11.51 -12.12
CA MET A 1 37.92 -12.00 -13.07
C MET A 1 36.55 -11.84 -12.39
N THR A 2 36.20 -10.60 -12.03
CA THR A 2 35.34 -9.64 -12.77
C THR A 2 33.89 -10.10 -12.81
N ASP A 3 33.17 -9.55 -11.82
CA ASP A 3 31.74 -9.51 -11.60
C ASP A 3 31.01 -8.91 -12.81
N LYS A 4 29.86 -9.50 -13.19
CA LYS A 4 29.07 -9.04 -14.35
C LYS A 4 28.01 -8.06 -13.86
N GLU A 5 28.38 -6.80 -13.81
CA GLU A 5 27.48 -5.68 -13.55
C GLU A 5 26.52 -5.50 -14.74
N ALA A 6 25.24 -5.79 -14.54
CA ALA A 6 24.21 -5.65 -15.57
C ALA A 6 23.87 -4.16 -15.77
N ARG A 7 24.32 -3.59 -16.89
CA ARG A 7 23.99 -2.22 -17.31
C ARG A 7 22.64 -2.20 -18.01
N ILE A 8 21.61 -1.68 -17.34
CA ILE A 8 20.29 -1.44 -17.95
C ILE A 8 20.26 0.00 -18.48
N PRO A 9 20.18 0.24 -19.80
CA PRO A 9 20.13 1.60 -20.35
C PRO A 9 18.74 2.20 -20.16
N ILE A 10 18.65 3.29 -19.40
CA ILE A 10 17.43 4.10 -19.26
C ILE A 10 17.37 5.07 -20.44
N TYR A 11 16.44 4.84 -21.37
CA TYR A 11 16.19 5.75 -22.49
C TYR A 11 15.40 6.97 -22.01
N LYS A 12 16.05 8.15 -21.99
CA LYS A 12 15.38 9.43 -21.72
C LYS A 12 14.83 9.99 -23.03
N SER A 13 13.60 9.64 -23.39
CA SER A 13 12.84 10.38 -24.41
C SER A 13 12.06 11.52 -23.74
N TRP A 14 12.03 12.67 -24.41
CA TRP A 14 11.35 13.93 -24.05
C TRP A 14 12.16 14.92 -23.23
N VAL A 15 13.26 15.43 -23.81
CA VAL A 15 13.70 16.80 -23.56
C VAL A 15 13.80 17.48 -24.93
N ILE A 16 12.96 18.50 -25.14
CA ILE A 16 13.03 19.38 -26.30
C ILE A 16 14.29 20.25 -26.13
N PRO A 17 15.22 20.30 -27.09
CA PRO A 17 16.37 21.18 -26.99
C PRO A 17 15.92 22.64 -27.07
N PRO A 18 16.42 23.55 -26.21
CA PRO A 18 16.33 24.98 -26.51
C PRO A 18 17.21 25.25 -27.74
N VAL A 19 16.62 25.99 -28.68
CA VAL A 19 17.25 26.48 -29.89
C VAL A 19 18.47 27.31 -29.51
N PHE A 20 19.65 26.84 -29.88
CA PHE A 20 20.87 27.64 -29.82
C PHE A 20 20.86 28.63 -30.99
N SER A 21 21.09 29.90 -30.68
CA SER A 21 21.69 30.85 -31.62
C SER A 21 22.96 31.37 -30.94
N ASP A 22 24.08 30.87 -31.47
CA ASP A 22 25.45 31.38 -31.51
C ASP A 22 25.81 32.57 -30.60
N ASP A 23 26.74 32.34 -29.68
CA ASP A 23 28.08 32.95 -29.72
C ASP A 23 28.90 32.41 -28.53
N GLU A 24 30.13 31.97 -28.81
CA GLU A 24 31.06 31.43 -27.83
C GLU A 24 31.58 32.52 -26.89
N ASP A 25 31.58 32.27 -25.58
CA ASP A 25 32.63 32.74 -24.69
C ASP A 25 32.72 31.89 -23.41
N ASP A 26 33.95 31.46 -23.17
CA ASP A 26 34.61 30.78 -22.07
C ASP A 26 34.00 30.93 -20.65
N MET A 27 33.58 29.82 -20.03
CA MET A 27 33.70 29.59 -18.58
C MET A 27 33.28 28.15 -18.22
N PHE A 28 34.24 27.31 -17.85
CA PHE A 28 33.98 25.99 -17.25
C PHE A 28 33.21 26.16 -15.93
N GLN A 29 31.87 26.07 -16.00
CA GLN A 29 30.98 26.01 -14.85
C GLN A 29 31.22 24.71 -14.09
N GLU A 30 31.51 24.83 -12.80
CA GLU A 30 31.56 23.71 -11.87
C GLU A 30 30.34 22.80 -12.07
N GLU A 31 30.58 21.54 -12.44
CA GLU A 31 29.58 20.49 -12.35
C GLU A 31 29.15 20.39 -10.88
N LYS A 32 28.06 21.09 -10.55
CA LYS A 32 27.35 20.89 -9.29
C LYS A 32 26.82 19.47 -9.31
N ASN A 33 27.59 18.54 -8.77
CA ASN A 33 27.12 17.23 -8.34
C ASN A 33 25.87 17.48 -7.50
N HIS A 34 24.71 17.12 -8.04
CA HIS A 34 23.44 17.19 -7.34
C HIS A 34 23.51 16.11 -6.24
N VAL A 35 24.07 16.46 -5.09
CA VAL A 35 24.06 15.60 -3.91
C VAL A 35 22.61 15.50 -3.49
N MET A 36 21.98 14.37 -3.81
CA MET A 36 20.64 14.05 -3.36
C MET A 36 20.76 13.72 -1.87
N GLU A 37 20.50 14.72 -1.03
CA GLU A 37 20.42 14.54 0.41
C GLU A 37 19.18 13.70 0.71
N VAL A 38 19.40 12.40 0.92
CA VAL A 38 18.37 11.49 1.40
C VAL A 38 18.20 11.79 2.89
N PHE A 39 17.25 12.66 3.21
CA PHE A 39 16.77 12.77 4.58
C PHE A 39 16.14 11.43 4.94
N GLU A 40 16.71 10.75 5.92
CA GLU A 40 16.09 9.61 6.58
C GLU A 40 14.77 10.14 7.16
N VAL A 41 13.65 9.83 6.49
CA VAL A 41 12.33 10.19 7.00
C VAL A 41 12.14 9.34 8.24
N GLU A 42 12.30 9.94 9.43
CA GLU A 42 11.95 9.29 10.68
C GLU A 42 10.51 8.77 10.54
N GLU A 43 10.38 7.45 10.42
CA GLU A 43 9.09 6.78 10.30
C GLU A 43 8.32 7.00 11.60
N HIS A 44 7.49 8.04 11.60
CA HIS A 44 6.77 8.47 12.78
C HIS A 44 5.62 7.50 13.05
N ASP A 45 5.85 6.59 14.00
CA ASP A 45 4.81 5.72 14.54
C ASP A 45 3.59 6.55 14.96
N TRP A 46 2.47 6.31 14.29
CA TRP A 46 1.22 7.06 14.46
C TRP A 46 0.70 7.08 15.91
N ARG A 47 1.16 6.13 16.75
CA ARG A 47 0.80 6.04 18.17
C ARG A 47 1.49 7.09 19.02
N GLN A 48 2.66 7.60 18.61
CA GLN A 48 3.51 8.45 19.45
C GLN A 48 2.79 9.70 19.96
N PRO A 49 2.07 10.49 19.13
CA PRO A 49 1.35 11.66 19.63
C PRO A 49 0.28 11.33 20.69
N LEU A 50 -0.32 10.14 20.61
CA LEU A 50 -1.30 9.67 21.59
C LEU A 50 -0.62 9.20 22.88
N VAL A 51 0.49 8.47 22.76
CA VAL A 51 1.29 8.01 23.90
C VAL A 51 1.85 9.21 24.66
N ASP A 52 2.43 10.18 23.97
CA ASP A 52 3.00 11.38 24.57
C ASP A 52 1.96 12.20 25.34
N TYR A 53 0.77 12.33 24.75
CA TYR A 53 -0.32 13.03 25.40
C TYR A 53 -0.87 12.27 26.61
N LEU A 54 -1.12 10.95 26.47
CA LEU A 54 -1.71 10.14 27.54
C LEU A 54 -0.74 9.86 28.69
N LYS A 55 0.57 9.78 28.42
CA LYS A 55 1.60 9.48 29.41
C LYS A 55 2.21 10.72 30.03
N TYR A 56 2.51 11.75 29.24
CA TYR A 56 3.26 12.93 29.68
C TYR A 56 2.46 14.23 29.60
N GLY A 57 1.22 14.22 29.07
CA GLY A 57 0.43 15.43 28.84
C GLY A 57 0.97 16.33 27.73
N LYS A 58 1.95 15.86 26.95
CA LYS A 58 2.58 16.64 25.88
C LYS A 58 1.65 16.70 24.66
N LEU A 59 1.55 17.87 24.05
CA LEU A 59 0.70 18.10 22.88
C LEU A 59 1.52 18.70 21.74
N PRO A 60 1.12 18.46 20.48
CA PRO A 60 1.72 19.13 19.33
C PRO A 60 1.64 20.66 19.41
N ASN A 61 2.63 21.32 18.80
CA ASN A 61 2.69 22.77 18.70
C ASN A 61 1.62 23.34 17.76
N ASP A 62 1.28 22.62 16.69
CA ASP A 62 0.21 23.01 15.78
C ASP A 62 -1.16 22.97 16.48
N PRO A 63 -1.92 24.08 16.52
CA PRO A 63 -3.26 24.14 17.11
C PRO A 63 -4.24 23.11 16.56
N ARG A 64 -4.17 22.80 15.26
CA ARG A 64 -5.08 21.83 14.62
C ARG A 64 -4.77 20.41 15.10
N TRP A 65 -3.50 20.00 15.03
CA TRP A 65 -3.04 18.72 15.57
C TRP A 65 -3.30 18.58 17.07
N ARG A 66 -3.12 19.65 17.86
CA ARG A 66 -3.43 19.65 19.30
C ARG A 66 -4.89 19.32 19.58
N THR A 67 -5.81 20.01 18.90
CA THR A 67 -7.26 19.80 19.08
C THR A 67 -7.67 18.40 18.63
N ASN A 68 -7.12 17.94 17.50
CA ASN A 68 -7.37 16.61 16.98
C ASN A 68 -6.86 15.52 17.93
N THR A 69 -5.64 15.66 18.46
CA THR A 69 -5.02 14.71 19.40
C THR A 69 -5.86 14.58 20.67
N ARG A 70 -6.30 15.70 21.26
CA ARG A 70 -7.21 15.69 22.43
C ARG A 70 -8.50 14.92 22.13
N ARG A 71 -9.14 15.21 20.99
CA ARG A 71 -10.38 14.55 20.58
C ARG A 71 -10.16 13.05 20.37
N TRP A 72 -9.08 12.68 19.69
CA TRP A 72 -8.74 11.29 19.40
C TRP A 72 -8.43 10.50 20.66
N ALA A 73 -7.62 11.06 21.56
CA ALA A 73 -7.16 10.42 22.78
C ALA A 73 -8.29 9.97 23.71
N THR A 74 -9.47 10.60 23.66
CA THR A 74 -10.66 10.15 24.41
C THR A 74 -11.04 8.69 24.12
N ARG A 75 -10.72 8.19 22.92
CA ARG A 75 -10.98 6.82 22.48
C ARG A 75 -9.89 5.83 22.86
N PHE A 76 -8.82 6.29 23.51
CA PHE A 76 -7.66 5.47 23.84
C PHE A 76 -7.36 5.48 25.34
N ILE A 77 -6.59 4.49 25.76
CA ILE A 77 -6.00 4.39 27.09
C ILE A 77 -4.57 3.88 26.96
N TYR A 78 -3.67 4.46 27.73
CA TYR A 78 -2.30 3.97 27.85
C TYR A 78 -2.17 3.21 29.17
N TYR A 79 -1.77 1.94 29.10
CA TYR A 79 -1.67 1.07 30.27
C TYR A 79 -0.48 0.13 30.14
N LYS A 80 0.35 0.07 31.20
CA LYS A 80 1.53 -0.81 31.30
C LYS A 80 2.43 -0.80 30.05
N GLY A 81 2.70 0.38 29.48
CA GLY A 81 3.57 0.51 28.31
C GLY A 81 2.86 0.35 26.95
N THR A 82 1.58 0.02 26.93
CA THR A 82 0.85 -0.29 25.71
C THR A 82 -0.35 0.64 25.50
N LEU A 83 -0.54 1.07 24.25
CA LEU A 83 -1.70 1.87 23.85
C LEU A 83 -2.86 0.94 23.45
N TYR A 84 -4.04 1.19 23.99
CA TYR A 84 -5.26 0.47 23.65
C TYR A 84 -6.34 1.43 23.15
N ARG A 85 -7.13 0.99 22.17
CA ARG A 85 -8.36 1.65 21.73
C ARG A 85 -9.56 1.06 22.46
N ARG A 86 -10.46 1.92 22.92
CA ARG A 86 -11.78 1.55 23.46
C ARG A 86 -12.70 1.13 22.30
N SER A 87 -13.15 -0.12 22.29
CA SER A 87 -14.20 -0.57 21.40
C SER A 87 -15.57 -0.19 21.96
N PHE A 88 -16.59 -0.16 21.09
CA PHE A 88 -17.97 0.10 21.52
C PHE A 88 -18.49 -1.04 22.40
N GLU A 89 -18.01 -2.25 22.15
CA GLU A 89 -18.33 -3.49 22.85
C GLU A 89 -17.62 -3.60 24.23
N GLY A 90 -16.93 -2.56 24.68
CA GLY A 90 -16.20 -2.54 25.97
C GLY A 90 -14.88 -3.29 25.96
N ILE A 91 -14.42 -3.79 24.81
CA ILE A 91 -13.17 -4.53 24.67
C ILE A 91 -12.03 -3.54 24.36
N PHE A 92 -10.87 -3.77 24.96
CA PHE A 92 -9.66 -3.01 24.66
C PHE A 92 -8.90 -3.66 23.51
N LEU A 93 -8.67 -2.90 22.43
CA LEU A 93 -7.90 -3.34 21.27
C LEU A 93 -6.48 -2.78 21.36
N ARG A 94 -5.47 -3.64 21.37
CA ARG A 94 -4.05 -3.26 21.38
C ARG A 94 -3.69 -2.57 20.07
N CYS A 95 -3.07 -1.39 20.18
CA CYS A 95 -2.66 -0.60 19.03
C CYS A 95 -1.29 -1.07 18.50
N LEU A 96 -1.24 -1.43 17.23
CA LEU A 96 -0.05 -1.95 16.57
C LEU A 96 0.78 -0.84 15.90
N SER A 97 2.10 -1.00 15.92
CA SER A 97 3.01 -0.24 15.04
C SER A 97 2.85 -0.65 13.57
N ASP A 98 3.55 0.05 12.67
CA ASP A 98 3.57 -0.29 11.25
C ASP A 98 4.24 -1.63 10.96
N ASP A 99 5.27 -2.03 11.72
CA ASP A 99 5.86 -3.37 11.62
C ASP A 99 4.90 -4.44 12.16
N GLU A 100 4.32 -4.21 13.35
CA GLU A 100 3.45 -5.16 14.01
C GLU A 100 2.18 -5.43 13.20
N LYS A 101 1.62 -4.41 12.53
CA LYS A 101 0.42 -4.60 11.70
C LYS A 101 0.73 -5.47 10.47
N VAL A 102 1.93 -5.37 9.89
CA VAL A 102 2.33 -6.19 8.74
C VAL A 102 2.42 -7.65 9.17
N GLN A 103 3.10 -7.92 10.28
CA GLN A 103 3.20 -9.27 10.86
C GLN A 103 1.82 -9.83 11.21
N ALA A 104 0.94 -9.02 11.82
CA ALA A 104 -0.41 -9.45 12.16
C ALA A 104 -1.25 -9.79 10.92
N MET A 105 -1.11 -9.02 9.83
CA MET A 105 -1.80 -9.31 8.57
C MET A 105 -1.25 -10.58 7.91
N GLU A 106 0.06 -10.75 7.88
CA GLU A 106 0.72 -11.94 7.34
C GLU A 106 0.29 -13.21 8.08
N GLU A 107 0.42 -13.25 9.41
CA GLU A 107 0.05 -14.42 10.20
C GLU A 107 -1.44 -14.75 10.09
N ALA A 108 -2.31 -13.72 10.11
CA ALA A 108 -3.74 -13.94 10.01
C ALA A 108 -4.21 -14.35 8.61
N HIS A 109 -3.46 -13.99 7.55
CA HIS A 109 -3.80 -14.27 6.16
C HIS A 109 -3.17 -15.57 5.66
N SER A 110 -1.85 -15.71 5.80
CA SER A 110 -1.01 -16.79 5.24
C SER A 110 -0.16 -17.53 6.28
N GLY A 111 -0.31 -17.22 7.58
CA GLY A 111 0.37 -17.95 8.66
C GLY A 111 -0.13 -19.39 8.81
N ILE A 112 0.25 -20.05 9.91
CA ILE A 112 -0.04 -21.48 10.13
C ILE A 112 -1.55 -21.74 10.16
N CYS A 113 -2.30 -20.80 10.74
CA CYS A 113 -3.76 -20.81 10.77
C CYS A 113 -4.35 -19.87 9.71
N GLY A 114 -3.55 -19.44 8.74
CA GLY A 114 -3.94 -18.62 7.61
C GLY A 114 -5.01 -19.32 6.77
N ALA A 115 -5.92 -18.53 6.21
CA ALA A 115 -7.03 -19.06 5.43
C ALA A 115 -7.27 -18.26 4.15
N HIS A 116 -6.27 -17.46 3.72
CA HIS A 116 -6.32 -16.66 2.50
C HIS A 116 -7.63 -15.89 2.33
N GLN A 117 -8.13 -15.35 3.45
CA GLN A 117 -9.46 -14.74 3.50
C GLN A 117 -9.48 -13.40 2.76
N LEU A 118 -10.66 -13.05 2.26
CA LEU A 118 -10.93 -11.72 1.71
C LEU A 118 -10.57 -10.62 2.73
N GLY A 119 -10.06 -9.49 2.27
CA GLY A 119 -9.54 -8.43 3.14
C GLY A 119 -10.51 -7.93 4.23
N LEU A 120 -11.82 -7.85 3.95
CA LEU A 120 -12.81 -7.51 4.98
C LEU A 120 -12.89 -8.57 6.09
N LYS A 121 -12.85 -9.85 5.73
CA LYS A 121 -12.82 -10.97 6.69
C LYS A 121 -11.50 -11.00 7.47
N LEU A 122 -10.38 -10.68 6.82
CA LEU A 122 -9.08 -10.52 7.46
C LEU A 122 -9.14 -9.43 8.54
N HIS A 123 -9.69 -8.26 8.23
CA HIS A 123 -9.91 -7.19 9.21
C HIS A 123 -10.72 -7.68 10.42
N PHE A 124 -11.86 -8.36 10.20
CA PHE A 124 -12.69 -8.84 11.30
C PHE A 124 -11.95 -9.87 12.16
N ARG A 125 -11.15 -10.74 11.56
CA ARG A 125 -10.31 -11.72 12.26
C ARG A 125 -9.31 -11.01 13.16
N ILE A 126 -8.57 -10.04 12.64
CA ILE A 126 -7.55 -9.32 13.40
C ILE A 126 -8.20 -8.44 14.49
N LYS A 127 -9.34 -7.80 14.22
CA LYS A 127 -10.12 -7.06 15.25
C LYS A 127 -10.54 -8.00 16.38
N ARG A 128 -10.96 -9.24 16.06
CA ARG A 128 -11.35 -10.26 17.03
C ARG A 128 -10.18 -10.78 17.86
N MET A 129 -8.95 -10.70 17.34
CA MET A 129 -7.71 -10.93 18.10
C MET A 129 -7.33 -9.74 18.99
N SER A 130 -8.21 -8.75 19.13
CA SER A 130 -8.01 -7.56 19.95
C SER A 130 -6.87 -6.66 19.47
N TYR A 131 -6.68 -6.53 18.16
CA TYR A 131 -5.71 -5.61 17.55
C TYR A 131 -6.38 -4.45 16.80
N TYR A 132 -5.67 -3.32 16.69
CA TYR A 132 -6.15 -2.11 16.03
C TYR A 132 -5.04 -1.23 15.44
N TRP A 133 -5.35 -0.57 14.33
CA TRP A 133 -4.66 0.62 13.82
C TRP A 133 -5.62 1.45 12.93
N PRO A 134 -5.36 2.74 12.64
CA PRO A 134 -6.34 3.63 12.01
C PRO A 134 -6.78 3.20 10.60
N THR A 135 -5.86 2.66 9.80
CA THR A 135 -6.07 2.29 8.39
C THR A 135 -6.40 0.81 8.19
N MET A 136 -6.65 0.07 9.28
CA MET A 136 -6.79 -1.40 9.31
C MET A 136 -7.69 -2.00 8.24
N VAL A 137 -8.86 -1.41 7.99
CA VAL A 137 -9.78 -1.93 6.98
C VAL A 137 -9.17 -1.84 5.58
N LYS A 138 -8.61 -0.67 5.23
CA LYS A 138 -7.98 -0.43 3.94
C LYS A 138 -6.75 -1.33 3.77
N ASP A 139 -5.89 -1.38 4.78
CA ASP A 139 -4.65 -2.15 4.74
C ASP A 139 -4.93 -3.65 4.57
N CYS A 140 -5.93 -4.20 5.27
CA CYS A 140 -6.32 -5.61 5.10
C CYS A 140 -6.87 -5.91 3.68
N ILE A 141 -7.63 -4.98 3.10
CA ILE A 141 -8.12 -5.09 1.72
C ILE A 141 -6.96 -5.06 0.73
N ASP A 142 -6.08 -4.08 0.86
CA ASP A 142 -4.95 -3.89 -0.05
C ASP A 142 -3.91 -5.02 0.11
N TYR A 143 -3.76 -5.58 1.31
CA TYR A 143 -2.93 -6.75 1.56
C TYR A 143 -3.47 -7.99 0.85
N ALA A 144 -4.75 -8.34 1.08
CA ALA A 144 -5.36 -9.51 0.45
C ALA A 144 -5.40 -9.38 -1.09
N LYS A 145 -5.60 -8.17 -1.62
CA LYS A 145 -5.55 -7.89 -3.07
C LYS A 145 -4.18 -8.15 -3.69
N ARG A 146 -3.09 -7.96 -2.94
CA ARG A 146 -1.71 -8.17 -3.41
C ARG A 146 -1.25 -9.62 -3.31
N CYS A 147 -2.01 -10.49 -2.65
CA CYS A 147 -1.65 -11.90 -2.49
C CYS A 147 -1.80 -12.65 -3.83
N GLN A 148 -0.67 -13.12 -4.37
CA GLN A 148 -0.62 -13.89 -5.63
C GLN A 148 -1.46 -15.18 -5.57
N ALA A 149 -1.38 -15.90 -4.44
CA ALA A 149 -2.19 -17.10 -4.25
C ALA A 149 -3.69 -16.77 -4.29
N CYS A 150 -4.12 -15.69 -3.65
CA CYS A 150 -5.52 -15.25 -3.74
C CYS A 150 -5.91 -14.81 -5.14
N GLN A 151 -5.03 -14.12 -5.88
CA GLN A 151 -5.29 -13.68 -7.25
C GLN A 151 -5.45 -14.86 -8.20
N PHE A 152 -4.58 -15.86 -8.10
CA PHE A 152 -4.62 -17.04 -8.97
C PHE A 152 -5.86 -17.91 -8.74
N HIS A 153 -6.29 -18.04 -7.48
CA HIS A 153 -7.46 -18.86 -7.11
C HIS A 153 -8.76 -18.05 -6.99
N ALA A 154 -8.75 -16.76 -7.36
CA ALA A 154 -9.95 -15.94 -7.32
C ALA A 154 -10.95 -16.38 -8.40
N ASN A 155 -12.24 -16.38 -8.05
CA ASN A 155 -13.29 -16.63 -9.02
C ASN A 155 -13.37 -15.46 -10.03
N SER A 156 -13.51 -15.79 -11.31
CA SER A 156 -13.81 -14.83 -12.38
C SER A 156 -15.26 -14.34 -12.28
N ILE A 157 -15.52 -13.38 -11.40
CA ILE A 157 -16.86 -12.80 -11.16
C ILE A 157 -17.46 -12.05 -12.36
N HIS A 158 -16.67 -11.78 -13.40
CA HIS A 158 -17.09 -11.09 -14.63
C HIS A 158 -17.33 -12.04 -15.80
N GLN A 159 -17.46 -13.35 -15.56
CA GLN A 159 -17.92 -14.26 -16.61
C GLN A 159 -19.37 -13.93 -16.98
N PRO A 160 -19.71 -13.91 -18.28
CA PRO A 160 -21.09 -13.73 -18.68
C PRO A 160 -21.93 -14.88 -18.12
N PRO A 161 -23.13 -14.57 -17.56
CA PRO A 161 -23.99 -15.58 -16.95
C PRO A 161 -24.48 -16.64 -17.94
N GLU A 162 -24.47 -16.31 -19.25
CA GLU A 162 -24.78 -17.22 -20.34
C GLU A 162 -23.60 -17.30 -21.32
N PRO A 163 -23.39 -18.45 -21.98
CA PRO A 163 -22.48 -18.56 -23.10
C PRO A 163 -22.82 -17.52 -24.16
N LEU A 164 -21.81 -16.84 -24.70
CA LEU A 164 -22.02 -15.90 -25.79
C LEU A 164 -22.56 -16.66 -27.01
N HIS A 165 -23.69 -16.18 -27.55
CA HIS A 165 -24.22 -16.70 -28.80
C HIS A 165 -23.48 -16.06 -29.98
N PRO A 166 -23.00 -16.86 -30.96
CA PRO A 166 -22.38 -16.31 -32.15
C PRO A 166 -23.40 -15.48 -32.94
N THR A 167 -22.98 -14.30 -33.40
CA THR A 167 -23.80 -13.49 -34.29
C THR A 167 -23.99 -14.23 -35.61
N VAL A 168 -25.25 -14.46 -36.00
CA VAL A 168 -25.57 -15.10 -37.28
C VAL A 168 -25.19 -14.15 -38.41
N ALA A 169 -24.34 -14.60 -39.32
CA ALA A 169 -23.99 -13.84 -40.51
C ALA A 169 -25.23 -13.63 -41.40
N SER A 170 -25.51 -12.38 -41.78
CA SER A 170 -26.64 -12.01 -42.63
C SER A 170 -26.45 -12.38 -44.11
N TRP A 171 -25.21 -12.63 -44.55
CA TRP A 171 -24.87 -13.04 -45.91
C TRP A 171 -23.53 -13.80 -45.96
N THR A 172 -23.34 -14.57 -47.04
CA THR A 172 -22.06 -15.23 -47.36
C THR A 172 -20.91 -14.22 -47.43
N PHE A 173 -19.80 -14.48 -46.73
CA PHE A 173 -18.63 -13.60 -46.55
C PHE A 173 -18.77 -12.44 -45.54
N ASN A 174 -19.84 -12.35 -44.76
CA ASN A 174 -19.97 -11.32 -43.72
C ASN A 174 -18.94 -11.48 -42.58
N THR A 175 -18.59 -12.71 -42.22
CA THR A 175 -17.60 -13.01 -41.17
C THR A 175 -16.99 -14.40 -41.43
N TRP A 176 -15.69 -14.56 -41.22
CA TRP A 176 -14.99 -15.84 -41.30
C TRP A 176 -14.03 -15.98 -40.12
N GLY A 177 -13.86 -17.20 -39.61
CA GLY A 177 -12.89 -17.54 -38.56
C GLY A 177 -11.95 -18.62 -39.08
N LEU A 178 -10.66 -18.50 -38.78
CA LEU A 178 -9.64 -19.43 -39.21
C LEU A 178 -8.92 -19.96 -37.97
N ASP A 179 -8.80 -21.28 -37.85
CA ASP A 179 -8.11 -21.95 -36.75
C ASP A 179 -7.03 -22.88 -37.33
N ILE A 180 -5.90 -22.99 -36.63
CA ILE A 180 -4.77 -23.83 -37.05
C ILE A 180 -4.75 -25.07 -36.15
N VAL A 181 -4.98 -26.23 -36.75
CA VAL A 181 -4.88 -27.51 -36.04
C VAL A 181 -3.46 -28.05 -36.20
N GLY A 182 -2.76 -28.22 -35.08
CA GLY A 182 -1.47 -28.93 -35.01
C GLY A 182 -1.65 -30.44 -34.88
N LEU A 183 -0.69 -31.21 -35.40
CA LEU A 183 -0.59 -32.67 -35.23
C LEU A 183 -0.14 -33.07 -33.83
#